data_AF-A0A7V5P139-F1
#
_entry.id   AF-A0A7V5P139-F1
#
_cell.length_a   1.000
_cell.length_b   1.000
_cell.length_c   1.000
_cell.angle_alpha   90.00
_cell.angle_beta   90.00
_cell.angle_gamma   90.00
#
_symmetry.space_group_name_H-M   'P 1'
#
loop_
_entity.id
_entity.type
_entity.pdbx_description
1 polymer ?
#
loop_
_entity_poly.entity_id
_entity_poly.type
_entity_poly.pdbx_seq_one_letter_code
_entity_poly.pdbx_strand_id
1 'polypeptide(L)'
;PNACTQVHIADFGLIAQVVPRLAGDCVACGVCEEVCEEGAVTLQDRWPLFDVQRCLNCGLCIRACPKKVLEPEAQGFKILVGGKLGRHPRLARELKALATEEEVLKTLSAVLSFYKTHCQRGERLGSIIERLGWETFLEALLKSGQDQAL
;
A
#
# COMPACT_ATOMS: atom_id res chain seq x y z
N PRO A 1 -4.57 -6.47 -1.72
CA PRO A 1 -3.66 -6.57 -2.89
C PRO A 1 -4.39 -6.73 -4.24
N ASN A 2 -5.57 -7.35 -4.30
CA ASN A 2 -6.27 -7.70 -5.56
C ASN A 2 -6.63 -6.52 -6.48
N ALA A 3 -6.53 -5.27 -5.99
CA ALA A 3 -6.47 -4.08 -6.83
C ALA A 3 -7.62 -3.92 -7.86
N CYS A 4 -8.84 -4.38 -7.54
CA CYS A 4 -9.97 -4.45 -8.46
C CYS A 4 -10.41 -3.10 -9.08
N THR A 5 -10.03 -1.99 -8.45
CA THR A 5 -10.28 -0.62 -8.92
C THR A 5 -9.17 -0.07 -9.81
N GLN A 6 -8.33 -0.94 -10.38
CA GLN A 6 -7.25 -0.58 -11.30
C GLN A 6 -6.20 0.39 -10.69
N VAL A 7 -5.98 0.29 -9.38
CA VAL A 7 -5.07 1.18 -8.62
C VAL A 7 -3.64 1.19 -9.16
N HIS A 8 -3.18 0.09 -9.76
CA HIS A 8 -1.85 0.01 -10.36
C HIS A 8 -1.69 0.85 -11.63
N ILE A 9 -2.77 1.37 -12.21
CA ILE A 9 -2.74 2.21 -13.43
C ILE A 9 -3.42 3.57 -13.23
N ALA A 10 -3.73 3.91 -11.98
CA ALA A 10 -4.24 5.23 -11.58
C ALA A 10 -3.09 6.19 -11.22
N ASP A 11 -3.33 7.50 -11.34
CA ASP A 11 -2.35 8.52 -10.90
C ASP A 11 -2.10 8.44 -9.40
N PHE A 12 -3.15 8.14 -8.62
CA PHE A 12 -3.09 7.95 -7.18
C PHE A 12 -3.97 6.75 -6.83
N GLY A 13 -3.39 5.74 -6.20
CA GLY A 13 -4.04 4.47 -5.90
C GLY A 13 -3.84 4.11 -4.44
N LEU A 14 -4.87 3.51 -3.83
CA LEU A 14 -4.85 3.04 -2.45
C LEU A 14 -5.20 1.55 -2.42
N ILE A 15 -4.41 0.77 -1.69
CA ILE A 15 -4.73 -0.63 -1.40
C ILE A 15 -4.83 -0.76 0.12
N ALA A 16 -5.97 -1.24 0.61
CA ALA A 16 -6.12 -1.56 2.04
C ALA A 16 -5.07 -2.59 2.47
N GLN A 17 -4.47 -2.37 3.63
CA GLN A 17 -3.43 -3.20 4.21
C GLN A 17 -3.84 -3.60 5.64
N VAL A 18 -3.59 -4.86 5.97
CA VAL A 18 -3.80 -5.42 7.31
C VAL A 18 -2.60 -6.26 7.67
N VAL A 19 -1.84 -5.82 8.68
CA VAL A 19 -0.71 -6.56 9.23
C VAL A 19 -1.26 -7.58 10.23
N PRO A 20 -1.07 -8.89 10.01
CA PRO A 20 -1.60 -9.92 10.90
C PRO A 20 -0.71 -10.14 12.13
N ARG A 21 -1.34 -10.40 13.28
CA ARG A 21 -0.70 -10.98 14.47
C ARG A 21 -1.53 -12.12 15.03
N LEU A 22 -0.88 -12.97 15.81
CA LEU A 22 -1.56 -13.94 16.67
C LEU A 22 -2.04 -13.25 17.96
N ALA A 23 -3.30 -13.50 18.34
CA ALA A 23 -3.97 -12.88 19.48
C ALA A 23 -4.64 -13.88 20.42
N GLY A 24 -4.51 -15.19 20.17
CA GLY A 24 -5.12 -16.23 21.01
C GLY A 24 -4.53 -17.61 20.78
N ASP A 25 -5.20 -18.62 21.32
CA ASP A 25 -4.70 -19.99 21.31
C ASP A 25 -4.84 -20.64 19.93
N CYS A 26 -3.72 -20.67 19.21
CA CYS A 26 -3.58 -21.40 17.97
C CYS A 26 -3.67 -22.92 18.20
N VAL A 27 -4.41 -23.60 17.32
CA VAL A 27 -4.53 -25.07 17.28
C VAL A 27 -3.74 -25.69 16.13
N ALA A 28 -2.89 -24.91 15.45
CA ALA A 28 -2.01 -25.35 14.37
C ALA A 28 -2.71 -26.08 13.21
N CYS A 29 -3.90 -25.61 12.81
CA CYS A 29 -4.73 -26.27 11.79
C CYS A 29 -4.26 -26.12 10.33
N GLY A 30 -3.16 -25.41 10.04
CA GLY A 30 -2.64 -25.24 8.67
C GLY A 30 -3.34 -24.18 7.81
N VAL A 31 -4.63 -23.92 8.02
CA VAL A 31 -5.45 -23.07 7.12
C VAL A 31 -4.82 -21.72 6.76
N CYS A 32 -4.20 -21.00 7.70
CA CYS A 32 -3.59 -19.68 7.42
C CYS A 32 -2.35 -19.76 6.50
N GLU A 33 -1.62 -20.87 6.54
CA GLU A 33 -0.48 -21.17 5.66
C GLU A 33 -1.00 -21.58 4.28
N GLU A 34 -2.01 -22.46 4.21
CA GLU A 34 -2.62 -22.92 2.96
C GLU A 34 -3.20 -21.78 2.10
N VAL A 35 -3.87 -20.80 2.72
CA VAL A 35 -4.46 -19.66 1.99
C VAL A 35 -3.45 -18.58 1.61
N CYS A 36 -2.19 -18.68 2.05
CA CYS A 36 -1.19 -17.67 1.78
C CYS A 36 -0.48 -17.95 0.45
N GLU A 37 -0.96 -17.33 -0.63
CA GLU A 37 -0.37 -17.46 -1.98
C GLU A 37 1.09 -17.02 -2.05
N GLU A 38 1.52 -16.15 -1.14
CA GLU A 38 2.88 -15.59 -1.08
C GLU A 38 3.86 -16.47 -0.28
N GLY A 39 3.37 -17.53 0.37
CA GLY A 39 4.16 -18.34 1.30
C GLY A 39 4.72 -17.51 2.47
N ALA A 40 4.02 -16.44 2.86
CA ALA A 40 4.41 -15.53 3.92
C ALA A 40 3.97 -16.00 5.32
N VAL A 41 3.15 -17.05 5.39
CA VAL A 41 2.73 -17.67 6.65
C VAL A 41 3.26 -19.10 6.66
N THR A 42 4.01 -19.45 7.70
CA THR A 42 4.49 -20.83 7.91
C THR A 42 4.15 -21.31 9.30
N LEU A 43 3.76 -22.57 9.47
CA LEU A 43 3.61 -23.15 10.80
C LEU A 43 4.95 -23.69 11.31
N GLN A 44 5.38 -23.18 12.47
CA GLN A 44 6.48 -23.76 13.22
C GLN A 44 5.95 -24.25 14.57
N ASP A 45 6.00 -25.57 14.78
CA ASP A 45 5.38 -26.28 15.89
C ASP A 45 3.87 -25.99 16.02
N ARG A 46 3.51 -25.08 16.93
CA ARG A 46 2.11 -24.71 17.21
C ARG A 46 1.75 -23.28 16.81
N TRP A 47 2.70 -22.51 16.27
CA TRP A 47 2.54 -21.07 16.04
C TRP A 47 2.70 -20.70 14.57
N PRO A 48 1.82 -19.84 14.03
CA PRO A 48 2.04 -19.23 12.72
C PRO A 48 3.13 -18.16 12.82
N LEU A 49 4.15 -18.30 11.97
CA LEU A 49 5.16 -17.29 11.75
C LEU A 49 4.85 -16.51 10.47
N PHE A 50 5.04 -15.19 10.54
CA PHE A 50 4.76 -14.28 9.45
C PHE A 50 6.06 -13.69 8.92
N ASP A 51 6.40 -14.02 7.68
CA ASP A 51 7.50 -13.39 6.95
C ASP A 51 7.02 -12.03 6.43
N VAL A 52 7.42 -10.97 7.13
CA VAL A 52 7.05 -9.58 6.81
C VAL A 52 7.57 -9.11 5.44
N GLN A 53 8.61 -9.75 4.89
CA GLN A 53 9.17 -9.38 3.59
C GLN A 53 8.36 -9.97 2.44
N ARG A 54 7.69 -11.12 2.65
CA ARG A 54 6.80 -11.74 1.65
C ARG A 54 5.34 -11.34 1.82
N CYS A 55 4.94 -10.94 3.02
CA CYS A 55 3.55 -10.62 3.31
C CYS A 55 3.07 -9.38 2.53
N LEU A 56 2.01 -9.55 1.73
CA LEU A 56 1.33 -8.44 1.05
C LEU A 56 0.25 -7.73 1.90
N ASN A 57 0.19 -8.04 3.21
CA ASN A 57 -0.78 -7.52 4.17
C ASN A 57 -2.24 -7.61 3.68
N CYS A 58 -2.60 -8.75 3.08
CA CYS A 58 -3.88 -8.94 2.42
C CYS A 58 -5.03 -9.33 3.37
N GLY A 59 -4.71 -9.76 4.59
CA GLY A 59 -5.67 -10.19 5.61
C GLY A 59 -6.39 -11.51 5.31
N LEU A 60 -5.98 -12.29 4.29
CA LEU A 60 -6.60 -13.58 3.98
C LEU A 60 -6.44 -14.58 5.14
N CYS A 61 -5.24 -14.68 5.71
CA CYS A 61 -4.96 -15.55 6.86
C CYS A 61 -5.87 -15.25 8.07
N ILE A 62 -6.11 -13.96 8.36
CA ILE A 62 -7.03 -13.51 9.41
C ILE A 62 -8.44 -14.00 9.14
N ARG A 63 -8.96 -13.76 7.93
CA ARG A 63 -10.33 -14.15 7.54
C ARG A 63 -10.55 -15.65 7.50
N ALA A 64 -9.52 -16.40 7.08
CA ALA A 64 -9.60 -17.84 6.93
C ALA A 64 -9.45 -18.60 8.26
N CYS A 65 -8.90 -17.96 9.31
CA CYS A 65 -8.66 -18.63 10.59
C CYS A 65 -9.98 -19.11 11.24
N PRO A 66 -10.23 -20.42 11.35
CA PRO A 66 -11.50 -20.94 11.87
C PRO A 66 -11.70 -20.65 13.35
N LYS A 67 -10.60 -20.55 14.11
CA LYS A 67 -10.62 -20.21 15.54
C LYS A 67 -10.66 -18.71 15.80
N LYS A 68 -10.53 -17.87 14.76
CA LYS A 68 -10.52 -16.39 14.85
C LYS A 68 -9.48 -15.86 15.86
N VAL A 69 -8.31 -16.50 15.92
CA VAL A 69 -7.20 -16.11 16.82
C VAL A 69 -6.14 -15.25 16.13
N LEU A 70 -6.31 -14.97 14.84
CA LEU A 70 -5.48 -14.00 14.11
C LEU A 70 -6.24 -12.67 14.06
N GLU A 71 -5.55 -11.58 14.39
CA GLU A 71 -6.11 -10.23 14.43
C GLU A 71 -5.21 -9.24 13.69
N PRO A 72 -5.75 -8.09 13.28
CA PRO A 72 -4.93 -6.97 12.82
C PRO A 72 -4.03 -6.43 13.95
N GLU A 73 -2.73 -6.40 13.72
CA GLU A 73 -1.77 -5.61 14.51
C GLU A 73 -1.82 -4.14 14.10
N ALA A 74 -1.82 -3.91 12.79
CA ALA A 74 -1.92 -2.59 12.19
C ALA A 74 -2.80 -2.63 10.95
N GLN A 75 -3.47 -1.51 10.66
CA GLN A 75 -4.32 -1.33 9.49
C GLN A 75 -4.06 0.03 8.86
N GLY A 76 -4.22 0.10 7.54
CA GLY A 76 -4.02 1.34 6.81
C GLY A 76 -4.03 1.11 5.32
N PHE A 77 -3.30 1.94 4.59
CA PHE A 77 -3.30 1.96 3.13
C PHE A 77 -1.88 1.95 2.57
N LYS A 78 -1.64 1.11 1.57
CA LYS A 78 -0.50 1.26 0.67
C LYS A 78 -0.85 2.34 -0.34
N ILE A 79 0.03 3.32 -0.49
CA ILE A 79 -0.11 4.43 -1.43
C ILE A 79 0.72 4.13 -2.68
N LEU A 80 0.06 4.17 -3.84
CA LEU A 80 0.64 4.03 -5.17
C LEU A 80 0.46 5.33 -5.95
N VAL A 81 1.45 5.75 -6.73
CA VAL A 81 1.35 6.97 -7.53
C VAL A 81 1.97 6.84 -8.93
N GLY A 82 1.46 7.65 -9.86
CA GLY A 82 2.03 7.82 -11.20
C GLY A 82 1.68 6.73 -12.20
N GLY A 83 0.66 5.91 -11.94
CA GLY A 83 0.14 4.95 -12.92
C GLY A 83 -0.63 5.64 -14.03
N LYS A 84 -0.70 4.99 -15.20
CA LYS A 84 -1.40 5.50 -16.38
C LYS A 84 -1.82 4.36 -17.29
N LEU A 85 -3.11 4.32 -17.63
CA LEU A 85 -3.63 3.56 -18.76
C LEU A 85 -3.81 4.50 -19.97
N GLY A 86 -3.33 4.10 -21.15
CA GLY A 86 -3.42 4.89 -22.38
C GLY A 86 -2.32 4.54 -23.38
N ARG A 87 -2.04 5.44 -24.32
CA ARG A 87 -1.06 5.24 -25.42
C ARG A 87 0.34 4.82 -24.95
N HIS A 88 0.76 5.32 -23.79
CA HIS A 88 2.01 4.95 -23.13
C HIS A 88 1.65 4.46 -21.72
N PRO A 89 1.34 3.16 -21.56
CA PRO A 89 0.91 2.59 -20.29
C PRO A 89 2.08 2.53 -19.29
N ARG A 90 1.77 2.72 -18.01
CA ARG A 90 2.74 2.70 -16.92
C ARG A 90 2.07 2.21 -15.64
N LEU A 91 2.78 1.38 -14.89
CA LEU A 91 2.37 0.98 -13.55
C LEU A 91 2.73 2.06 -12.52
N ALA A 92 1.83 2.29 -11.58
CA ALA A 92 2.04 3.12 -10.43
C ALA A 92 3.16 2.55 -9.56
N ARG A 93 3.96 3.43 -8.97
CA ARG A 93 5.04 3.09 -8.05
C ARG A 93 4.55 3.18 -6.62
N GLU A 94 5.04 2.29 -5.76
CA GLU A 94 4.80 2.38 -4.33
C GLU A 94 5.48 3.63 -3.76
N LEU A 95 4.68 4.43 -3.05
CA LEU A 95 5.14 5.62 -2.33
C LEU A 95 5.25 5.34 -0.83
N LYS A 96 4.29 4.60 -0.27
CA LYS A 96 4.30 4.21 1.16
C LYS A 96 3.59 2.86 1.34
N ALA A 97 4.21 1.95 2.10
CA ALA A 97 3.69 0.60 2.32
C ALA A 97 2.47 0.55 3.25
N LEU A 98 2.43 1.40 4.27
CA LEU A 98 1.34 1.48 5.24
C LEU A 98 1.18 2.93 5.72
N ALA A 99 0.04 3.53 5.41
CA ALA A 99 -0.32 4.89 5.78
C ALA A 99 -1.64 4.92 6.56
N THR A 100 -1.74 5.79 7.56
CA THR A 100 -3.02 6.09 8.20
C THR A 100 -3.91 6.93 7.27
N GLU A 101 -5.20 7.05 7.58
CA GLU A 101 -6.12 7.90 6.81
C GLU A 101 -5.65 9.37 6.78
N GLU A 102 -5.17 9.90 7.91
CA GLU A 102 -4.62 11.25 8.00
C GLU A 102 -3.41 11.42 7.07
N GLU A 103 -2.49 10.46 7.08
CA GLU A 103 -1.31 10.48 6.21
C GLU A 103 -1.69 10.38 4.73
N VAL A 104 -2.73 9.61 4.38
CA VAL A 104 -3.26 9.53 3.02
C VAL A 104 -3.77 10.89 2.56
N LEU A 105 -4.55 11.59 3.39
CA LEU A 105 -5.10 12.91 3.05
C LEU A 105 -4.00 13.96 2.89
N LYS A 106 -3.00 13.96 3.77
CA LYS A 106 -1.80 14.82 3.67
C LYS A 106 -1.03 14.53 2.38
N THR A 107 -0.79 13.26 2.09
CA THR A 107 -0.07 12.83 0.88
C THR A 107 -0.83 13.20 -0.39
N LEU A 108 -2.14 12.96 -0.44
CA LEU A 108 -2.98 13.34 -1.57
C LEU A 108 -2.94 14.84 -1.82
N SER A 109 -3.05 15.64 -0.77
CA SER A 109 -2.97 17.11 -0.85
C SER A 109 -1.63 17.55 -1.43
N ALA A 110 -0.51 16.98 -0.95
CA ALA A 110 0.82 17.28 -1.48
C ALA A 110 0.99 16.85 -2.94
N VAL A 111 0.46 15.69 -3.33
CA VAL A 111 0.47 15.22 -4.73
C VAL A 111 -0.33 16.15 -5.64
N LEU A 112 -1.50 16.62 -5.20
CA LEU A 112 -2.31 17.57 -5.95
C LEU A 112 -1.61 18.93 -6.09
N SER A 113 -0.94 19.41 -5.04
CA SER A 113 -0.13 20.63 -5.10
C SER A 113 1.04 20.49 -6.08
N PHE A 114 1.79 19.38 -6.02
CA PHE A 114 2.84 19.07 -6.98
C PHE A 114 2.30 19.07 -8.42
N TYR A 115 1.18 18.39 -8.65
CA TYR A 115 0.54 18.33 -9.96
C TYR A 115 0.18 19.73 -10.47
N LYS A 116 -0.48 20.56 -9.64
CA LYS A 116 -0.88 21.92 -10.01
C LYS A 116 0.31 22.81 -10.38
N THR A 117 1.42 22.67 -9.66
CA THR A 117 2.64 23.47 -9.89
C THR A 117 3.39 23.07 -11.16
N HIS A 118 3.39 21.78 -11.51
CA HIS A 118 4.28 21.25 -12.55
C HIS A 118 3.60 20.73 -13.82
N CYS A 119 2.26 20.66 -13.85
CA CYS A 119 1.51 20.22 -15.02
C CYS A 119 1.72 21.18 -16.20
N GLN A 120 2.16 20.63 -17.33
CA GLN A 120 2.23 21.35 -18.60
C GLN A 120 1.25 20.69 -19.58
N ARG A 121 0.46 21.48 -20.31
CA ARG A 121 -0.37 21.00 -21.42
C ARG A 121 -1.28 19.79 -21.07
N GLY A 122 -1.76 19.67 -19.83
CA GLY A 122 -2.65 18.58 -19.40
C GLY A 122 -1.99 17.21 -19.24
N GLU A 123 -0.68 17.16 -18.99
CA GLU A 123 0.05 15.94 -18.65
C GLU A 123 -0.58 15.22 -17.44
N ARG A 124 -0.63 13.88 -17.48
CA ARG A 124 -0.97 13.02 -16.33
C ARG A 124 0.18 13.02 -15.31
N LEU A 125 -0.12 12.76 -14.04
CA LEU A 125 0.88 12.81 -12.95
C LEU A 125 2.10 11.93 -13.25
N GLY A 126 1.88 10.71 -13.72
CA GLY A 126 2.98 9.80 -14.07
C GLY A 126 3.94 10.35 -15.13
N SER A 127 3.43 11.16 -16.07
CA SER A 127 4.25 11.80 -17.11
C SER A 127 5.06 12.97 -16.56
N ILE A 128 4.50 13.73 -15.60
CA ILE A 128 5.20 14.80 -14.89
C ILE A 128 6.35 14.20 -14.05
N ILE A 129 6.08 13.13 -13.30
CA ILE A 129 7.07 12.43 -12.48
C ILE A 129 8.22 11.87 -13.34
N GLU A 130 7.91 11.29 -14.50
CA GLU A 130 8.94 10.82 -15.44
C GLU A 130 9.83 11.95 -15.96
N ARG A 131 9.23 13.09 -16.30
CA ARG A 131 9.96 14.25 -16.82
C ARG A 131 10.85 14.92 -15.76
N LEU A 132 10.38 15.01 -14.52
CA LEU A 132 11.10 15.71 -13.45
C LEU A 132 12.00 14.81 -12.62
N GLY A 133 11.77 13.50 -12.63
CA GLY A 133 12.46 12.54 -11.77
C GLY A 133 11.69 12.22 -10.50
N TRP A 134 11.93 11.02 -9.99
CA TRP A 134 11.24 10.50 -8.80
C TRP A 134 11.72 11.20 -7.52
N GLU A 135 13.02 11.47 -7.45
CA GLU A 135 13.67 12.13 -6.32
C GLU A 135 13.11 13.55 -6.14
N THR A 136 13.00 14.31 -7.22
CA THR A 136 12.39 15.66 -7.21
C THR A 136 10.94 15.62 -6.76
N PHE A 137 10.18 14.60 -7.18
CA PHE A 137 8.81 14.40 -6.70
C PHE A 137 8.77 14.13 -5.19
N LEU A 138 9.61 13.23 -4.67
CA LEU A 138 9.69 12.94 -3.23
C LEU A 138 10.07 14.18 -2.41
N GLU A 139 11.06 14.96 -2.87
CA GLU A 139 11.46 16.20 -2.21
C GLU A 139 10.33 17.22 -2.13
N ALA A 140 9.52 17.34 -3.19
CA ALA A 140 8.37 18.25 -3.20
C ALA A 140 7.26 17.81 -2.23
N LEU A 141 7.04 16.51 -2.07
CA LEU A 141 6.10 15.98 -1.08
C LEU A 141 6.57 16.26 0.35
N LEU A 142 7.87 16.11 0.64
CA LEU A 142 8.44 16.39 1.96
C LEU A 142 8.32 17.87 2.35
N LYS A 143 8.60 18.79 1.42
CA LYS A 143 8.47 20.24 1.64
C LYS A 143 7.03 20.64 1.93
N SER A 144 6.07 20.07 1.18
CA SER A 144 4.64 20.34 1.38
C SER A 144 4.10 19.83 2.72
N GLY A 145 4.76 18.86 3.35
CA GLY A 145 4.40 18.33 4.68
C GLY A 145 4.85 19.21 5.85
N GLN A 146 5.76 20.16 5.63
CA GLN A 146 6.26 21.07 6.67
C GLN A 146 5.40 22.34 6.80
N ASP A 147 4.66 22.71 5.75
CA ASP A 147 3.84 23.92 5.70
C ASP A 147 2.42 23.78 6.31
N GLN A 148 2.09 22.62 6.90
CA GLN A 148 0.76 22.36 7.48
C GLN A 148 0.70 22.34 9.02
N ALA A 149 1.71 22.90 9.69
CA ALA A 149 1.66 23.22 11.13
C ALA A 149 1.24 24.69 11.31
N LEU A 150 -0.07 24.97 11.29
CA LEU A 150 -0.64 26.25 11.71
C LEU A 150 -1.93 26.03 12.50
#